data_AF-A0A0D2MWC9-F1
#
_entry.id   AF-A0A0D2MWC9-F1
#
_cell.length_a   1.000
_cell.length_b   1.000
_cell.length_c   1.000
_cell.angle_alpha   90.00
_cell.angle_beta   90.00
_cell.angle_gamma   90.00
#
_symmetry.space_group_name_H-M   'P 1'
#
loop_
_entity.id
_entity.type
_entity.pdbx_description
1 polymer ?
#
loop_
_entity_poly.entity_id
_entity_poly.type
_entity_poly.pdbx_seq_one_letter_code
_entity_poly.pdbx_strand_id
1 'polypeptide(L)'
;MTPAAVGLGQVCRRGVSVAARSSDTTSSDTAGHPGGSGGGAPPKLLQRAAAALCAAAMVLAPMPGVPNGLLDPAIAADVGKVGTCLLSKCQGALARCLADGPCLQNLVCLNLCNGNPDEAGCQVKCGDQYGDKAIDAFNSCALSEQKCVPKRIDEDLYPVPPVEALDKAFDISGFTGRWYITAGLNPLFDTFDCQEHFFVNPEPDKISAQINWRIKKPNGDFSERSTIQDFVQDSSQPAILYNHDNEFLHYEDDWYILGSKPDEYIFIYYRGNNDAWKGYGGATVYTRERQLPQELVPELTEVAKGANLKWSDFTITDNTCGPHPPPKPLLKAVEAEAERVEAAAEMQLRSFGRGFTVFEDRLASELLAEEKELAKDLREFEQLLEKAEKEAAAKLLEEEELVVNGLQGFFNKVASLFTRSS
;
A
#
# COMPACT_ATOMS: atom_id res chain seq x y z
N MET A 1 -41.61 15.12 13.39
CA MET A 1 -41.46 16.55 13.73
C MET A 1 -40.01 16.93 13.49
N THR A 2 -39.75 17.46 12.30
CA THR A 2 -38.53 18.19 11.91
C THR A 2 -38.60 19.63 12.44
N PRO A 3 -37.47 20.34 12.53
CA PRO A 3 -37.05 21.26 11.44
C PRO A 3 -35.53 21.13 11.15
N ALA A 4 -34.94 21.23 9.95
CA ALA A 4 -35.14 21.99 8.71
C ALA A 4 -34.69 23.47 8.74
N ALA A 5 -33.53 23.75 8.10
CA ALA A 5 -33.11 24.95 7.36
C ALA A 5 -31.87 24.54 6.53
N VAL A 6 -31.81 24.45 5.18
CA VAL A 6 -32.00 25.43 4.08
C VAL A 6 -31.16 26.70 4.29
N GLY A 7 -30.21 27.14 3.46
CA GLY A 7 -29.86 26.89 2.06
C GLY A 7 -29.71 28.25 1.34
N LEU A 8 -28.55 28.56 0.74
CA LEU A 8 -28.27 29.67 -0.21
C LEU A 8 -26.95 29.31 -0.92
N GLY A 9 -26.73 29.43 -2.24
CA GLY A 9 -27.43 30.06 -3.34
C GLY A 9 -26.39 30.28 -4.45
N GLN A 10 -26.69 29.83 -5.66
CA GLN A 10 -25.83 29.81 -6.85
C GLN A 10 -25.89 31.15 -7.63
N VAL A 11 -24.95 31.36 -8.56
CA VAL A 11 -25.03 32.17 -9.82
C VAL A 11 -24.29 33.54 -9.91
N CYS A 12 -23.26 33.58 -10.81
CA CYS A 12 -22.92 34.58 -11.87
C CYS A 12 -21.38 34.67 -12.06
N ARG A 13 -20.72 34.78 -13.22
CA ARG A 13 -20.97 34.58 -14.67
C ARG A 13 -19.64 34.92 -15.41
N ARG A 14 -19.31 34.15 -16.47
CA ARG A 14 -18.62 34.51 -17.75
C ARG A 14 -17.14 34.98 -17.85
N GLY A 15 -16.48 34.36 -18.85
CA GLY A 15 -15.50 34.95 -19.80
C GLY A 15 -14.05 34.73 -19.39
N VAL A 16 -13.17 34.09 -20.16
CA VAL A 16 -12.79 34.44 -21.54
C VAL A 16 -12.26 33.19 -22.28
N SER A 17 -12.68 33.07 -23.54
CA SER A 17 -12.12 32.21 -24.58
C SER A 17 -11.08 33.01 -25.37
N VAL A 18 -9.91 32.43 -25.64
CA VAL A 18 -9.13 32.78 -26.83
C VAL A 18 -8.68 31.48 -27.50
N ALA A 19 -9.25 31.26 -28.68
CA ALA A 19 -8.75 30.34 -29.68
C ALA A 19 -7.63 31.01 -30.47
N ALA A 20 -6.61 30.25 -30.85
CA ALA A 20 -5.84 30.52 -32.05
C ALA A 20 -5.61 29.19 -32.79
N ARG A 21 -6.31 29.08 -33.92
CA ARG A 21 -6.12 28.15 -35.04
C ARG A 21 -4.90 28.67 -35.84
N SER A 22 -4.00 27.79 -36.30
CA SER A 22 -3.96 27.21 -37.66
C SER A 22 -2.70 27.66 -38.40
N SER A 23 -1.92 26.67 -38.85
CA SER A 23 -1.44 26.43 -40.23
C SER A 23 -0.25 25.48 -40.12
N ASP A 24 -0.43 24.17 -40.41
CA ASP A 24 -0.15 23.54 -41.72
C ASP A 24 1.29 23.86 -42.18
N THR A 25 2.16 22.90 -42.51
CA THR A 25 1.94 21.89 -43.55
C THR A 25 3.09 20.84 -43.54
N THR A 26 2.72 19.57 -43.79
CA THR A 26 3.45 18.51 -44.55
C THR A 26 4.81 17.98 -44.04
N SER A 27 4.87 16.71 -43.60
CA SER A 27 5.09 15.47 -44.41
C SER A 27 6.57 15.29 -44.78
N SER A 28 7.28 14.19 -44.51
CA SER A 28 6.96 12.76 -44.62
C SER A 28 8.06 11.91 -43.95
N ASP A 29 7.66 10.75 -43.38
CA ASP A 29 8.26 9.39 -43.50
C ASP A 29 9.78 9.19 -43.23
N THR A 30 10.30 8.18 -42.49
CA THR A 30 9.84 6.81 -42.22
C THR A 30 10.69 6.15 -41.10
N ALA A 31 10.03 5.28 -40.32
CA ALA A 31 10.43 3.97 -39.79
C ALA A 31 11.67 3.75 -38.86
N GLY A 32 11.41 3.10 -37.71
CA GLY A 32 12.34 2.14 -37.07
C GLY A 32 12.49 2.21 -35.53
N HIS A 33 11.90 1.26 -34.80
CA HIS A 33 12.16 0.88 -33.38
C HIS A 33 13.56 0.23 -33.19
N PRO A 34 14.06 -0.14 -31.97
CA PRO A 34 13.61 0.10 -30.58
C PRO A 34 14.72 0.48 -29.53
N GLY A 35 14.33 0.86 -28.30
CA GLY A 35 15.01 0.47 -27.03
C GLY A 35 16.08 1.39 -26.41
N GLY A 36 15.91 1.78 -25.13
CA GLY A 36 16.96 2.44 -24.32
C GLY A 36 16.54 2.91 -22.92
N SER A 37 16.73 2.03 -21.92
CA SER A 37 16.94 2.30 -20.47
C SER A 37 18.02 3.39 -20.29
N GLY A 38 17.96 4.38 -19.39
CA GLY A 38 17.78 4.31 -17.94
C GLY A 38 19.07 4.83 -17.26
N GLY A 39 18.94 5.57 -16.16
CA GLY A 39 20.04 5.82 -15.21
C GLY A 39 20.53 7.26 -15.11
N GLY A 40 19.90 8.03 -14.22
CA GLY A 40 20.49 9.22 -13.62
C GLY A 40 20.48 9.07 -12.10
N ALA A 41 21.50 9.64 -11.44
CA ALA A 41 21.47 10.02 -10.03
C ALA A 41 22.34 11.28 -9.85
N PRO A 42 21.82 12.29 -9.13
CA PRO A 42 22.39 12.67 -7.82
C PRO A 42 21.24 12.96 -6.81
N PRO A 43 21.43 13.59 -5.63
CA PRO A 43 22.44 13.53 -4.54
C PRO A 43 21.79 13.41 -3.12
N LYS A 44 22.54 13.12 -2.03
CA LYS A 44 22.12 13.32 -0.61
C LYS A 44 23.36 13.77 0.20
N LEU A 45 23.42 14.85 0.98
CA LEU A 45 22.47 15.53 1.89
C LEU A 45 22.03 14.69 3.09
N LEU A 46 22.86 13.73 3.50
CA LEU A 46 22.59 12.78 4.59
C LEU A 46 23.24 13.12 5.95
N GLN A 47 23.89 14.28 6.12
CA GLN A 47 24.80 14.46 7.26
C GLN A 47 24.63 15.78 8.03
N ARG A 48 23.39 16.06 8.45
CA ARG A 48 23.09 17.12 9.43
C ARG A 48 22.37 16.60 10.69
N ALA A 49 22.60 15.36 11.08
CA ALA A 49 22.20 14.83 12.39
C ALA A 49 23.38 14.92 13.38
N ALA A 50 23.71 16.12 13.81
CA ALA A 50 24.44 16.36 15.05
C ALA A 50 23.38 16.68 16.13
N ALA A 51 22.78 15.62 16.68
CA ALA A 51 21.94 15.71 17.87
C ALA A 51 22.78 16.23 19.04
N ALA A 52 22.60 17.49 19.38
CA ALA A 52 23.22 18.12 20.53
C ALA A 52 22.32 18.00 21.78
N LEU A 53 22.77 17.15 22.71
CA LEU A 53 22.69 17.26 24.18
C LEU A 53 21.34 17.15 24.92
N CYS A 54 21.20 16.01 25.62
CA CYS A 54 20.87 15.83 27.04
C CYS A 54 19.92 16.81 27.78
N ALA A 55 18.87 16.19 28.35
CA ALA A 55 18.24 16.46 29.65
C ALA A 55 17.47 17.78 29.88
N ALA A 56 16.14 17.66 29.88
CA ALA A 56 15.28 18.36 30.85
C ALA A 56 14.04 17.52 31.17
N ALA A 57 14.14 16.79 32.29
CA ALA A 57 13.10 16.41 33.24
C ALA A 57 11.67 16.13 32.72
N MET A 58 11.29 14.86 32.77
CA MET A 58 9.93 14.49 33.16
C MET A 58 9.63 15.07 34.55
N VAL A 59 8.84 16.15 34.60
CA VAL A 59 8.10 16.54 35.79
C VAL A 59 6.62 16.50 35.42
N LEU A 60 5.95 15.44 35.90
CA LEU A 60 4.54 15.53 36.25
C LEU A 60 4.43 16.54 37.40
N ALA A 61 4.24 17.81 37.06
CA ALA A 61 3.63 18.79 37.95
C ALA A 61 2.35 19.27 37.23
N PRO A 62 1.21 19.33 37.92
CA PRO A 62 -0.03 19.78 37.31
C PRO A 62 0.13 21.28 37.00
N MET A 63 0.16 21.63 35.71
CA MET A 63 0.03 23.03 35.31
C MET A 63 -1.43 23.45 35.60
N PRO A 64 -1.66 24.48 36.45
CA PRO A 64 -3.01 24.95 36.71
C PRO A 64 -3.54 25.63 35.45
N GLY A 65 -4.49 24.98 34.76
CA GLY A 65 -5.20 25.56 33.61
C GLY A 65 -5.34 24.66 32.38
N VAL A 66 -4.73 23.47 32.36
CA VAL A 66 -5.02 22.45 31.32
C VAL A 66 -6.10 21.51 31.86
N PRO A 67 -7.25 21.32 31.19
CA PRO A 67 -8.24 20.34 31.62
C PRO A 67 -7.61 18.94 31.59
N ASN A 68 -7.50 18.30 32.75
CA ASN A 68 -7.26 16.87 32.84
C ASN A 68 -8.34 16.13 32.02
N GLY A 69 -7.96 15.38 30.99
CA GLY A 69 -8.89 14.44 30.34
C GLY A 69 -8.77 14.23 28.83
N LEU A 70 -7.56 14.18 28.25
CA LEU A 70 -7.43 13.80 26.82
C LEU A 70 -7.20 12.31 26.57
N LEU A 71 -6.99 11.50 27.62
CA LEU A 71 -6.95 10.05 27.52
C LEU A 71 -7.67 9.45 28.72
N ASP A 72 -8.59 8.52 28.48
CA ASP A 72 -9.18 7.71 29.53
C ASP A 72 -8.05 6.98 30.28
N PRO A 73 -7.97 7.06 31.62
CA PRO A 73 -6.99 6.33 32.41
C PRO A 73 -6.93 4.83 32.11
N ALA A 74 -8.04 4.23 31.65
CA ALA A 74 -8.08 2.85 31.19
C ALA A 74 -7.26 2.62 29.91
N ILE A 75 -7.33 3.52 28.94
CA ILE A 75 -6.55 3.48 27.69
C ILE A 75 -5.06 3.69 27.97
N ALA A 76 -4.72 4.63 28.86
CA ALA A 76 -3.33 4.87 29.27
C ALA A 76 -2.71 3.67 30.02
N ALA A 77 -3.51 2.96 30.83
CA ALA A 77 -3.09 1.73 31.52
C ALA A 77 -2.89 0.55 30.55
N ASP A 78 -3.67 0.48 29.47
CA ASP A 78 -3.54 -0.56 28.45
C ASP A 78 -2.30 -0.37 27.57
N VAL A 79 -2.04 0.86 27.11
CA VAL A 79 -0.82 1.19 26.33
C VAL A 79 0.45 0.86 27.13
N GLY A 80 0.48 1.15 28.43
CA GLY A 80 1.60 0.81 29.30
C GLY A 80 1.83 -0.70 29.46
N LYS A 81 0.75 -1.51 29.54
CA LYS A 81 0.85 -2.97 29.63
C LYS A 81 1.31 -3.59 28.32
N VAL A 82 0.74 -3.14 27.20
CA VAL A 82 1.16 -3.55 25.85
C VAL A 82 2.65 -3.25 25.67
N GLY A 83 3.06 -2.01 25.94
CA GLY A 83 4.47 -1.60 25.85
C GLY A 83 5.40 -2.44 26.73
N THR A 84 5.01 -2.70 27.99
CA THR A 84 5.80 -3.55 28.92
C THR A 84 5.91 -4.99 28.42
N CYS A 85 4.83 -5.57 27.89
CA CYS A 85 4.85 -6.90 27.32
C CYS A 85 5.77 -6.97 26.09
N LEU A 86 5.61 -6.05 25.14
CA LEU A 86 6.44 -6.00 23.93
C LEU A 86 7.94 -5.89 24.27
N LEU A 87 8.28 -5.00 25.20
CA LEU A 87 9.66 -4.80 25.65
C LEU A 87 10.23 -6.01 26.39
N SER A 88 9.42 -6.82 27.06
CA SER A 88 9.90 -7.96 27.86
C SER A 88 9.86 -9.29 27.12
N LYS A 89 8.92 -9.47 26.20
CA LYS A 89 8.63 -10.73 25.51
C LYS A 89 8.98 -10.70 24.04
N CYS A 90 8.90 -9.52 23.41
CA CYS A 90 9.15 -9.33 21.98
C CYS A 90 10.38 -8.46 21.69
N GLN A 91 11.26 -8.25 22.67
CA GLN A 91 12.45 -7.38 22.54
C GLN A 91 13.28 -7.60 21.27
N GLY A 92 13.49 -8.87 20.87
CA GLY A 92 14.27 -9.19 19.68
C GLY A 92 13.55 -8.83 18.38
N ALA A 93 12.25 -9.08 18.30
CA ALA A 93 11.45 -8.72 17.13
C ALA A 93 11.25 -7.20 17.05
N LEU A 94 11.00 -6.54 18.20
CA LEU A 94 10.89 -5.10 18.33
C LEU A 94 12.19 -4.41 17.91
N ALA A 95 13.35 -4.86 18.39
CA ALA A 95 14.63 -4.26 18.02
C ALA A 95 14.91 -4.36 16.51
N ARG A 96 14.61 -5.51 15.89
CA ARG A 96 14.71 -5.67 14.43
C ARG A 96 13.76 -4.74 13.69
N CYS A 97 12.53 -4.60 14.17
CA CYS A 97 11.56 -3.68 13.59
C CYS A 97 12.02 -2.22 13.69
N LEU A 98 12.62 -1.81 14.80
CA LEU A 98 13.17 -0.46 14.97
C LEU A 98 14.38 -0.19 14.08
N ALA A 99 15.15 -1.23 13.74
CA ALA A 99 16.26 -1.16 12.80
C ALA A 99 15.81 -1.18 11.32
N ASP A 100 14.56 -1.56 11.06
CA ASP A 100 13.99 -1.69 9.71
C ASP A 100 13.12 -0.47 9.38
N GLY A 101 13.45 0.25 8.29
CA GLY A 101 12.80 1.51 7.94
C GLY A 101 11.28 1.42 7.77
N PRO A 102 10.75 0.52 6.91
CA PRO A 102 9.31 0.36 6.77
C PRO A 102 8.62 -0.17 8.04
N CYS A 103 9.23 -1.07 8.80
CA CYS A 103 8.67 -1.54 10.06
C CYS A 103 8.59 -0.42 11.12
N LEU A 104 9.62 0.40 11.21
CA LEU A 104 9.63 1.61 12.03
C LEU A 104 8.50 2.57 11.62
N GLN A 105 8.33 2.82 10.32
CA GLN A 105 7.25 3.65 9.82
C GLN A 105 5.86 3.06 10.16
N ASN A 106 5.71 1.74 10.09
CA ASN A 106 4.50 1.06 10.52
C ASN A 106 4.22 1.27 12.01
N LEU A 107 5.21 1.07 12.88
CA LEU A 107 5.06 1.33 14.33
C LEU A 107 4.66 2.78 14.63
N VAL A 108 5.20 3.74 13.88
CA VAL A 108 4.84 5.15 14.03
C VAL A 108 3.39 5.38 13.60
N CYS A 109 3.00 4.83 12.46
CA CYS A 109 1.62 4.91 11.97
C CYS A 109 0.64 4.34 13.00
N LEU A 110 0.91 3.14 13.53
CA LEU A 110 0.08 2.49 14.55
C LEU A 110 -0.02 3.35 15.82
N ASN A 111 1.09 3.91 16.30
CA ASN A 111 1.09 4.78 17.47
C ASN A 111 0.27 6.06 17.26
N LEU A 112 0.22 6.60 16.04
CA LEU A 112 -0.59 7.76 15.69
C LEU A 112 -2.10 7.48 15.67
N CYS A 113 -2.49 6.22 15.56
CA CYS A 113 -3.90 5.82 15.61
C CYS A 113 -4.47 5.83 17.03
N ASN A 114 -3.63 5.72 18.06
CA ASN A 114 -4.07 5.61 19.45
C ASN A 114 -4.91 6.82 19.88
N GLY A 115 -6.10 6.56 20.41
CA GLY A 115 -7.04 7.59 20.85
C GLY A 115 -7.84 8.25 19.73
N ASN A 116 -7.69 7.80 18.48
CA ASN A 116 -8.53 8.24 17.37
C ASN A 116 -9.95 7.63 17.50
N PRO A 117 -11.04 8.37 17.20
CA PRO A 117 -12.39 7.81 17.15
C PRO A 117 -12.53 6.56 16.27
N ASP A 118 -11.75 6.47 15.19
CA ASP A 118 -11.63 5.27 14.34
C ASP A 118 -10.22 4.65 14.46
N GLU A 119 -9.77 4.39 15.69
CA GLU A 119 -8.45 3.82 15.98
C GLU A 119 -8.21 2.52 15.22
N ALA A 120 -9.18 1.61 15.21
CA ALA A 120 -9.01 0.32 14.57
C ALA A 120 -8.99 0.42 13.04
N GLY A 121 -9.84 1.25 12.42
CA GLY A 121 -9.77 1.49 10.98
C GLY A 121 -8.47 2.18 10.58
N CYS A 122 -7.91 3.04 11.44
CA CYS A 122 -6.59 3.63 11.27
C CYS A 122 -5.48 2.57 11.34
N GLN A 123 -5.51 1.67 12.33
CA GLN A 123 -4.50 0.62 12.50
C GLN A 123 -4.49 -0.38 11.35
N VAL A 124 -5.66 -0.78 10.84
CA VAL A 124 -5.77 -1.64 9.65
C VAL A 124 -5.09 -0.99 8.44
N LYS A 125 -5.34 0.29 8.20
CA LYS A 125 -4.71 1.05 7.09
C LYS A 125 -3.19 1.13 7.23
N CYS A 126 -2.65 1.22 8.44
CA CYS A 126 -1.21 1.15 8.68
C CYS A 126 -0.66 -0.22 8.27
N GLY A 127 -1.33 -1.31 8.69
CA GLY A 127 -0.98 -2.69 8.32
C GLY A 127 -1.04 -2.94 6.81
N ASP A 128 -1.98 -2.31 6.10
CA ASP A 128 -2.05 -2.38 4.64
C ASP A 128 -0.84 -1.68 3.99
N GLN A 129 -0.56 -0.46 4.45
CA GLN A 129 0.44 0.42 3.83
C GLN A 129 1.86 -0.15 3.89
N TYR A 130 2.19 -0.88 4.96
CA TYR A 130 3.54 -1.38 5.24
C TYR A 130 3.56 -2.90 5.30
N GLY A 131 4.52 -3.54 4.64
CA GLY A 131 4.63 -5.00 4.65
C GLY A 131 6.02 -5.48 4.28
N ASP A 132 6.66 -6.19 5.21
CA ASP A 132 7.95 -6.83 5.08
C ASP A 132 8.14 -7.89 6.19
N LYS A 133 9.27 -8.60 6.15
CA LYS A 133 9.59 -9.67 7.09
C LYS A 133 9.79 -9.20 8.53
N ALA A 134 10.25 -7.96 8.74
CA ALA A 134 10.44 -7.41 10.07
C ALA A 134 9.08 -7.11 10.72
N ILE A 135 8.14 -6.58 9.94
CA ILE A 135 6.74 -6.37 10.33
C ILE A 135 6.09 -7.71 10.67
N ASP A 136 6.23 -8.71 9.80
CA ASP A 136 5.63 -10.04 10.03
C ASP A 136 6.19 -10.68 11.31
N ALA A 137 7.51 -10.66 11.51
CA ALA A 137 8.13 -11.20 12.72
C ALA A 137 7.71 -10.46 13.99
N PHE A 138 7.56 -9.14 13.92
CA PHE A 138 7.06 -8.34 15.02
C PHE A 138 5.59 -8.68 15.35
N ASN A 139 4.74 -8.74 14.33
CA ASN A 139 3.32 -9.07 14.46
C ASN A 139 3.11 -10.48 15.02
N SER A 140 3.84 -11.49 14.51
CA SER A 140 3.78 -12.85 15.04
C SER A 140 4.11 -12.89 16.53
N CYS A 141 5.16 -12.19 16.97
CA CYS A 141 5.48 -12.12 18.39
C CYS A 141 4.38 -11.40 19.20
N ALA A 142 3.98 -10.21 18.74
CA ALA A 142 3.09 -9.31 19.46
C ALA A 142 1.65 -9.84 19.57
N LEU A 143 1.14 -10.46 18.51
CA LEU A 143 -0.26 -10.86 18.36
C LEU A 143 -0.44 -12.35 18.63
N SER A 144 0.39 -13.20 18.04
CA SER A 144 0.19 -14.66 18.05
C SER A 144 0.88 -15.34 19.23
N GLU A 145 2.19 -15.13 19.38
CA GLU A 145 3.02 -15.89 20.32
C GLU A 145 2.87 -15.40 21.76
N GLN A 146 3.03 -14.09 21.97
CA GLN A 146 3.07 -13.48 23.30
C GLN A 146 1.76 -12.80 23.68
N LYS A 147 0.88 -12.55 22.69
CA LYS A 147 -0.44 -11.93 22.87
C LYS A 147 -0.36 -10.65 23.69
N CYS A 148 0.65 -9.84 23.38
CA CYS A 148 0.92 -8.58 24.05
C CYS A 148 -0.12 -7.52 23.72
N VAL A 149 -0.75 -7.59 22.54
CA VAL A 149 -1.83 -6.70 22.13
C VAL A 149 -3.16 -7.44 22.35
N PRO A 150 -4.14 -6.83 23.04
CA PRO A 150 -5.46 -7.42 23.19
C PRO A 150 -6.15 -7.62 21.84
N LYS A 151 -6.80 -8.78 21.67
CA LYS A 151 -7.64 -9.05 20.51
C LYS A 151 -8.91 -8.21 20.55
N ARG A 152 -9.23 -7.50 19.46
CA ARG A 152 -10.53 -6.85 19.25
C ARG A 152 -11.62 -7.90 19.08
N ILE A 153 -12.80 -7.66 19.66
CA ILE A 153 -13.94 -8.58 19.57
C ILE A 153 -15.17 -7.80 19.13
N ASP A 154 -15.70 -8.15 17.97
CA ASP A 154 -16.97 -7.64 17.45
C ASP A 154 -17.95 -8.81 17.33
N GLU A 155 -18.83 -9.00 18.31
CA GLU A 155 -19.66 -10.22 18.37
C GLU A 155 -20.82 -10.25 17.37
N ASP A 156 -21.37 -9.08 17.01
CA ASP A 156 -22.62 -8.98 16.23
C ASP A 156 -22.56 -8.06 15.01
N LEU A 157 -21.37 -7.53 14.67
CA LEU A 157 -21.25 -6.59 13.55
C LEU A 157 -21.53 -7.28 12.20
N TYR A 158 -21.09 -8.53 12.09
CA TYR A 158 -21.26 -9.39 10.93
C TYR A 158 -21.77 -10.75 11.42
N PRO A 159 -23.10 -10.97 11.56
CA PRO A 159 -23.66 -12.27 11.96
C PRO A 159 -23.72 -13.25 10.78
N VAL A 160 -23.77 -14.56 11.06
CA VAL A 160 -24.02 -15.58 10.01
C VAL A 160 -25.31 -15.23 9.25
N PRO A 161 -25.30 -15.15 7.91
CA PRO A 161 -26.51 -14.87 7.16
C PRO A 161 -27.52 -16.02 7.31
N PRO A 162 -28.84 -15.73 7.26
CA PRO A 162 -29.85 -16.78 7.27
C PRO A 162 -29.62 -17.78 6.14
N VAL A 163 -29.86 -19.07 6.39
CA VAL A 163 -29.67 -20.12 5.38
C VAL A 163 -30.52 -19.85 4.14
N GLU A 164 -31.70 -19.25 4.30
CA GLU A 164 -32.61 -18.88 3.21
C GLU A 164 -32.05 -17.80 2.29
N ALA A 165 -31.07 -17.02 2.76
CA ALA A 165 -30.37 -16.01 1.96
C ALA A 165 -29.23 -16.59 1.12
N LEU A 166 -28.83 -17.84 1.38
CA LEU A 166 -27.76 -18.51 0.62
C LEU A 166 -28.26 -19.01 -0.73
N ASP A 167 -27.40 -18.91 -1.73
CA ASP A 167 -27.66 -19.41 -3.08
C ASP A 167 -27.88 -20.93 -3.06
N LYS A 168 -29.05 -21.36 -3.55
CA LYS A 168 -29.44 -22.78 -3.59
C LYS A 168 -28.93 -23.51 -4.82
N ALA A 169 -28.50 -22.79 -5.84
CA ALA A 169 -28.03 -23.32 -7.11
C ALA A 169 -26.52 -23.13 -7.31
N PHE A 170 -25.80 -22.75 -6.25
CA PHE A 170 -24.38 -22.47 -6.34
C PHE A 170 -23.56 -23.69 -6.80
N ASP A 171 -22.75 -23.47 -7.83
CA ASP A 171 -21.79 -24.41 -8.39
C ASP A 171 -20.39 -23.79 -8.33
N ILE A 172 -19.50 -24.40 -7.54
CA ILE A 172 -18.14 -23.93 -7.32
C ILE A 172 -17.29 -23.94 -8.60
N SER A 173 -17.64 -24.75 -9.61
CA SER A 173 -16.91 -24.77 -10.88
C SER A 173 -17.07 -23.46 -11.66
N GLY A 174 -18.17 -22.72 -11.40
CA GLY A 174 -18.43 -21.41 -11.99
C GLY A 174 -17.45 -20.31 -11.54
N PHE A 175 -16.67 -20.54 -10.49
CA PHE A 175 -15.69 -19.58 -10.01
C PHE A 175 -14.43 -19.49 -10.88
N THR A 176 -14.08 -20.53 -11.64
CA THR A 176 -12.78 -20.57 -12.32
C THR A 176 -12.57 -19.36 -13.25
N GLY A 177 -11.33 -18.87 -13.27
CA GLY A 177 -10.86 -17.80 -14.13
C GLY A 177 -10.76 -16.47 -13.40
N ARG A 178 -10.76 -15.40 -14.20
CA ARG A 178 -10.56 -14.04 -13.72
C ARG A 178 -11.88 -13.41 -13.29
N TRP A 179 -11.85 -12.70 -12.17
CA TRP A 179 -12.95 -11.90 -11.66
C TRP A 179 -12.45 -10.59 -11.08
N TYR A 180 -13.34 -9.61 -10.94
CA TYR A 180 -13.05 -8.35 -10.27
C TYR A 180 -14.06 -8.11 -9.16
N ILE A 181 -13.60 -7.67 -7.99
CA ILE A 181 -14.52 -7.07 -7.00
C ILE A 181 -14.93 -5.72 -7.56
N THR A 182 -16.22 -5.55 -7.86
CA THR A 182 -16.79 -4.31 -8.42
C THR A 182 -17.71 -3.55 -7.47
N ALA A 183 -18.07 -4.19 -6.34
CA ALA A 183 -18.72 -3.53 -5.22
C ALA A 183 -18.30 -4.18 -3.90
N GLY A 184 -18.11 -3.37 -2.85
CA GLY A 184 -17.66 -3.80 -1.53
C GLY A 184 -18.42 -3.11 -0.40
N LEU A 185 -18.74 -3.85 0.67
CA LEU A 185 -19.49 -3.35 1.82
C LEU A 185 -18.58 -2.75 2.90
N ASN A 186 -17.49 -3.43 3.24
CA ASN A 186 -16.58 -2.99 4.29
C ASN A 186 -15.47 -2.10 3.70
N PRO A 187 -15.40 -0.81 4.04
CA PRO A 187 -14.40 0.10 3.48
C PRO A 187 -12.95 -0.20 3.91
N LEU A 188 -12.75 -1.06 4.90
CA LEU A 188 -11.41 -1.48 5.34
C LEU A 188 -10.81 -2.59 4.46
N PHE A 189 -11.66 -3.44 3.88
CA PHE A 189 -11.21 -4.67 3.22
C PHE A 189 -11.74 -4.82 1.79
N ASP A 190 -12.89 -4.22 1.48
CA ASP A 190 -13.65 -4.52 0.25
C ASP A 190 -13.52 -3.42 -0.81
N THR A 191 -12.89 -2.28 -0.48
CA THR A 191 -12.92 -1.09 -1.33
C THR A 191 -11.55 -0.61 -1.82
N PHE A 192 -10.56 -1.51 -1.88
CA PHE A 192 -9.30 -1.23 -2.56
C PHE A 192 -9.49 -1.00 -4.06
N ASP A 193 -8.52 -0.32 -4.67
CA ASP A 193 -8.47 -0.14 -6.12
C ASP A 193 -7.94 -1.40 -6.80
N CYS A 194 -8.31 -1.58 -8.07
CA CYS A 194 -7.77 -2.62 -8.95
C CYS A 194 -7.75 -4.01 -8.31
N GLN A 195 -8.93 -4.50 -7.96
CA GLN A 195 -9.11 -5.81 -7.37
C GLN A 195 -9.36 -6.85 -8.46
N GLU A 196 -8.29 -7.46 -8.98
CA GLU A 196 -8.34 -8.49 -10.02
C GLU A 196 -7.90 -9.83 -9.43
N HIS A 197 -8.83 -10.77 -9.30
CA HIS A 197 -8.62 -12.05 -8.63
C HIS A 197 -8.69 -13.20 -9.64
N PHE A 198 -7.87 -14.21 -9.43
CA PHE A 198 -7.80 -15.40 -10.29
C PHE A 198 -8.12 -16.63 -9.46
N PHE A 199 -9.15 -17.35 -9.88
CA PHE A 199 -9.63 -18.52 -9.18
C PHE A 199 -9.38 -19.77 -10.01
N VAL A 200 -8.97 -20.84 -9.34
CA VAL A 200 -8.85 -22.17 -9.91
C VAL A 200 -9.49 -23.20 -8.99
N ASN A 201 -10.05 -24.25 -9.57
CA ASN A 201 -10.59 -25.39 -8.82
C ASN A 201 -9.60 -26.56 -8.91
N PRO A 202 -8.66 -26.70 -7.96
CA PRO A 202 -7.69 -27.80 -8.00
C PRO A 202 -8.34 -29.16 -7.77
N GLU A 203 -9.43 -29.20 -7.01
CA GLU A 203 -10.25 -30.37 -6.70
C GLU A 203 -11.74 -29.98 -6.75
N PRO A 204 -12.68 -30.94 -6.88
CA PRO A 204 -14.11 -30.64 -7.06
C PRO A 204 -14.73 -29.78 -5.95
N ASP A 205 -14.24 -29.89 -4.73
CA ASP A 205 -14.72 -29.21 -3.52
C ASP A 205 -13.75 -28.13 -3.02
N LYS A 206 -12.75 -27.76 -3.82
CA LYS A 206 -11.73 -26.78 -3.44
C LYS A 206 -11.60 -25.67 -4.46
N ILE A 207 -11.24 -24.50 -3.96
CA ILE A 207 -10.90 -23.33 -4.77
C ILE A 207 -9.64 -22.69 -4.22
N SER A 208 -8.72 -22.35 -5.11
CA SER A 208 -7.54 -21.55 -4.80
C SER A 208 -7.69 -20.20 -5.49
N ALA A 209 -7.59 -19.13 -4.71
CA ALA A 209 -7.79 -17.76 -5.15
C ALA A 209 -6.46 -17.00 -5.03
N GLN A 210 -5.89 -16.60 -6.16
CA GLN A 210 -4.87 -15.57 -6.17
C GLN A 210 -5.58 -14.21 -6.17
N ILE A 211 -5.60 -13.56 -5.02
CA ILE A 211 -6.22 -12.25 -4.84
C ILE A 211 -5.15 -11.18 -5.01
N ASN A 212 -5.49 -10.09 -5.71
CA ASN A 212 -4.59 -8.98 -5.98
C ASN A 212 -5.33 -7.66 -5.79
N TRP A 213 -4.70 -6.70 -5.12
CA TRP A 213 -5.29 -5.38 -4.90
C TRP A 213 -4.23 -4.28 -4.85
N ARG A 214 -4.67 -3.04 -5.02
CA ARG A 214 -3.82 -1.85 -4.91
C ARG A 214 -4.16 -1.03 -3.68
N ILE A 215 -3.10 -0.73 -2.93
CA ILE A 215 -3.17 0.13 -1.76
C ILE A 215 -2.70 1.52 -2.17
N LYS A 216 -3.62 2.48 -2.12
CA LYS A 216 -3.32 3.90 -2.40
C LYS A 216 -2.34 4.43 -1.35
N LYS A 217 -1.25 5.06 -1.82
CA LYS A 217 -0.28 5.76 -0.97
C LYS A 217 -0.69 7.24 -0.81
N PRO A 218 -0.35 7.88 0.32
CA PRO A 218 -0.66 9.31 0.52
C PRO A 218 -0.06 10.27 -0.53
N ASN A 219 0.96 9.85 -1.28
CA ASN A 219 1.62 10.66 -2.31
C ASN A 219 0.93 10.60 -3.69
N GLY A 220 -0.17 9.83 -3.82
CA GLY A 220 -0.91 9.59 -5.06
C GLY A 220 -0.44 8.39 -5.88
N ASP A 221 0.60 7.69 -5.43
CA ASP A 221 1.05 6.41 -5.99
C ASP A 221 0.31 5.22 -5.34
N PHE A 222 0.64 3.98 -5.68
CA PHE A 222 0.09 2.77 -5.05
C PHE A 222 1.15 1.70 -4.79
N SER A 223 0.80 0.74 -3.92
CA SER A 223 1.49 -0.54 -3.77
C SER A 223 0.58 -1.65 -4.29
N GLU A 224 1.16 -2.61 -5.01
CA GLU A 224 0.45 -3.85 -5.38
C GLU A 224 0.67 -4.90 -4.29
N ARG A 225 -0.41 -5.61 -3.96
CA ARG A 225 -0.39 -6.75 -3.04
C ARG A 225 -1.02 -7.95 -3.72
N SER A 226 -0.55 -9.12 -3.31
CA SER A 226 -1.08 -10.40 -3.75
C SER A 226 -0.94 -11.42 -2.63
N THR A 227 -1.92 -12.30 -2.51
CA THR A 227 -1.81 -13.51 -1.69
C THR A 227 -2.62 -14.64 -2.32
N ILE A 228 -2.40 -15.86 -1.81
CA ILE A 228 -3.18 -17.03 -2.17
C ILE A 228 -4.06 -17.39 -0.97
N GLN A 229 -5.33 -17.66 -1.23
CA GLN A 229 -6.27 -18.20 -0.27
C GLN A 229 -6.88 -19.48 -0.82
N ASP A 230 -6.89 -20.53 0.00
CA ASP A 230 -7.45 -21.83 -0.35
C ASP A 230 -8.71 -22.07 0.46
N PHE A 231 -9.83 -22.32 -0.22
CA PHE A 231 -11.11 -22.62 0.42
C PHE A 231 -11.57 -24.04 0.12
N VAL A 232 -12.27 -24.63 1.09
CA VAL A 232 -12.93 -25.92 0.98
C VAL A 232 -14.44 -25.72 1.09
N GLN A 233 -15.20 -26.30 0.18
CA GLN A 233 -16.66 -26.22 0.14
C GLN A 233 -17.29 -27.08 1.25
N ASP A 234 -18.33 -26.56 1.90
CA ASP A 234 -19.13 -27.35 2.84
C ASP A 234 -19.91 -28.45 2.10
N SER A 235 -19.74 -29.70 2.55
CA SER A 235 -20.37 -30.87 1.94
C SER A 235 -21.91 -30.91 2.02
N SER A 236 -22.50 -30.18 2.98
CA SER A 236 -23.94 -30.13 3.24
C SER A 236 -24.59 -28.85 2.72
N GLN A 237 -23.82 -27.77 2.60
CA GLN A 237 -24.26 -26.46 2.14
C GLN A 237 -23.29 -25.92 1.08
N PRO A 238 -23.48 -26.24 -0.20
CA PRO A 238 -22.53 -25.89 -1.26
C PRO A 238 -22.17 -24.40 -1.32
N ALA A 239 -23.09 -23.51 -0.94
CA ALA A 239 -22.88 -22.06 -0.88
C ALA A 239 -22.04 -21.58 0.32
N ILE A 240 -21.40 -22.47 1.08
CA ILE A 240 -20.48 -22.12 2.16
C ILE A 240 -19.10 -22.66 1.81
N LEU A 241 -18.08 -21.79 1.92
CA LEU A 241 -16.69 -22.15 1.71
C LEU A 241 -15.86 -21.70 2.92
N TYR A 242 -14.95 -22.55 3.35
CA TYR A 242 -14.11 -22.32 4.53
C TYR A 242 -12.65 -22.18 4.13
N ASN A 243 -12.01 -21.09 4.54
CA ASN A 243 -10.56 -20.94 4.55
C ASN A 243 -10.08 -20.89 6.01
N HIS A 244 -9.64 -22.03 6.54
CA HIS A 244 -9.18 -22.20 7.92
C HIS A 244 -7.73 -22.65 7.98
N ASP A 245 -7.18 -22.72 9.19
CA ASP A 245 -5.85 -23.28 9.49
C ASP A 245 -4.68 -22.55 8.79
N ASN A 246 -4.84 -21.26 8.50
CA ASN A 246 -3.78 -20.46 7.91
C ASN A 246 -2.62 -20.23 8.89
N GLU A 247 -1.37 -20.39 8.43
CA GLU A 247 -0.18 -20.35 9.29
C GLU A 247 0.09 -18.95 9.87
N PHE A 248 0.01 -17.92 9.04
CA PHE A 248 0.26 -16.55 9.48
C PHE A 248 -0.97 -15.97 10.19
N LEU A 249 -0.78 -15.50 11.43
CA LEU A 249 -1.81 -14.88 12.29
C LEU A 249 -3.07 -15.74 12.56
N HIS A 250 -3.02 -17.04 12.26
CA HIS A 250 -4.10 -18.01 12.48
C HIS A 250 -5.46 -17.51 12.00
N TYR A 251 -5.49 -16.88 10.83
CA TYR A 251 -6.72 -16.30 10.33
C TYR A 251 -7.65 -17.37 9.76
N GLU A 252 -8.94 -17.08 9.84
CA GLU A 252 -10.04 -17.86 9.30
C GLU A 252 -10.92 -16.92 8.47
N ASP A 253 -11.40 -17.36 7.31
CA ASP A 253 -12.35 -16.64 6.47
C ASP A 253 -13.44 -17.58 5.93
N ASP A 254 -14.66 -17.37 6.37
CA ASP A 254 -15.86 -18.12 5.97
C ASP A 254 -16.61 -17.33 4.91
N TRP A 255 -16.76 -17.90 3.73
CA TRP A 255 -17.53 -17.32 2.64
C TRP A 255 -18.93 -17.93 2.57
N TYR A 256 -19.92 -17.06 2.43
CA TYR A 256 -21.32 -17.38 2.25
C TYR A 256 -21.78 -16.78 0.92
N ILE A 257 -22.05 -17.63 -0.06
CA ILE A 257 -22.52 -17.21 -1.37
C ILE A 257 -23.99 -16.85 -1.27
N LEU A 258 -24.30 -15.55 -1.37
CA LEU A 258 -25.65 -15.01 -1.29
C LEU A 258 -26.41 -15.12 -2.62
N GLY A 259 -25.68 -15.04 -3.72
CA GLY A 259 -26.24 -15.17 -5.06
C GLY A 259 -25.13 -15.33 -6.08
N SER A 260 -25.37 -16.13 -7.11
CA SER A 260 -24.43 -16.30 -8.20
C SER A 260 -25.16 -16.47 -9.53
N LYS A 261 -24.49 -16.05 -10.60
CA LYS A 261 -24.96 -16.23 -11.95
C LYS A 261 -23.75 -16.54 -12.84
N PRO A 262 -23.71 -17.72 -13.50
CA PRO A 262 -22.55 -18.16 -14.24
C PRO A 262 -22.05 -17.11 -15.22
N ASP A 263 -20.75 -16.82 -15.15
CA ASP A 263 -20.06 -15.82 -15.97
C ASP A 263 -20.59 -14.37 -15.90
N GLU A 264 -21.50 -14.07 -14.97
CA GLU A 264 -22.02 -12.72 -14.76
C GLU A 264 -21.53 -12.15 -13.42
N TYR A 265 -21.96 -12.73 -12.29
CA TYR A 265 -21.57 -12.26 -10.96
C TYR A 265 -21.54 -13.36 -9.90
N ILE A 266 -20.81 -13.07 -8.81
CA ILE A 266 -20.87 -13.84 -7.57
C ILE A 266 -20.93 -12.84 -6.41
N PHE A 267 -21.95 -12.96 -5.56
CA PHE A 267 -22.15 -12.13 -4.38
C PHE A 267 -21.77 -12.93 -3.13
N ILE A 268 -20.68 -12.53 -2.51
CA ILE A 268 -20.09 -13.18 -1.33
C ILE A 268 -20.32 -12.30 -0.11
N TYR A 269 -20.84 -12.89 0.95
CA TYR A 269 -20.73 -12.36 2.29
C TYR A 269 -19.64 -13.15 3.01
N TYR A 270 -18.78 -12.48 3.78
CA TYR A 270 -17.69 -13.16 4.47
C TYR A 270 -17.60 -12.76 5.93
N ARG A 271 -17.05 -13.67 6.73
CA ARG A 271 -16.77 -13.47 8.15
C ARG A 271 -15.44 -14.10 8.48
N GLY A 272 -14.66 -13.45 9.31
CA GLY A 272 -13.41 -14.03 9.73
C GLY A 272 -12.93 -13.61 11.10
N ASN A 273 -11.87 -14.31 11.50
CA ASN A 273 -11.21 -14.14 12.78
C ASN A 273 -9.71 -14.28 12.56
N ASN A 274 -8.91 -13.59 13.37
CA ASN A 274 -7.48 -13.86 13.49
C ASN A 274 -7.01 -13.57 14.92
N ASP A 275 -5.70 -13.59 15.15
CA ASP A 275 -5.13 -13.30 16.46
C ASP A 275 -5.36 -11.85 16.94
N ALA A 276 -5.60 -10.90 16.03
CA ALA A 276 -5.79 -9.48 16.33
C ALA A 276 -7.27 -9.06 16.44
N TRP A 277 -8.17 -9.70 15.69
CA TRP A 277 -9.57 -9.31 15.57
C TRP A 277 -10.46 -10.53 15.37
N LYS A 278 -11.44 -10.69 16.26
CA LYS A 278 -12.54 -11.65 16.15
C LYS A 278 -13.80 -10.93 15.62
N GLY A 279 -14.39 -11.46 14.56
CA GLY A 279 -15.66 -10.98 14.01
C GLY A 279 -15.53 -9.86 12.98
N TYR A 280 -14.40 -9.78 12.26
CA TYR A 280 -14.38 -8.98 11.04
C TYR A 280 -15.24 -9.64 9.97
N GLY A 281 -15.69 -8.87 9.00
CA GLY A 281 -16.52 -9.35 7.93
C GLY A 281 -16.87 -8.25 6.96
N GLY A 282 -17.64 -8.61 5.95
CA GLY A 282 -18.01 -7.72 4.87
C GLY A 282 -18.77 -8.47 3.80
N ALA A 283 -18.87 -7.85 2.63
CA ALA A 283 -19.54 -8.44 1.51
C ALA A 283 -19.04 -7.82 0.21
N THR A 284 -18.80 -8.65 -0.79
CA THR A 284 -18.22 -8.26 -2.07
C THR A 284 -19.03 -8.82 -3.22
N VAL A 285 -19.18 -8.05 -4.29
CA VAL A 285 -19.70 -8.53 -5.57
C VAL A 285 -18.54 -8.67 -6.54
N TYR A 286 -18.33 -9.90 -7.00
CA TYR A 286 -17.45 -10.23 -8.10
C TYR A 286 -18.21 -10.15 -9.43
N THR A 287 -17.59 -9.59 -10.45
CA THR A 287 -18.08 -9.63 -11.84
C THR A 287 -16.95 -9.98 -12.80
N ARG A 288 -17.30 -10.53 -13.98
CA ARG A 288 -16.31 -10.76 -15.05
C ARG A 288 -15.81 -9.45 -15.64
N GLU A 289 -16.68 -8.44 -15.68
CA GLU A 289 -16.32 -7.10 -16.11
C GLU A 289 -15.60 -6.32 -15.01
N ARG A 290 -14.72 -5.40 -15.42
CA ARG A 290 -13.99 -4.50 -14.51
C ARG A 290 -14.90 -3.51 -13.81
N GLN A 291 -15.99 -3.11 -14.46
CA GLN A 291 -16.96 -2.17 -13.93
C GLN A 291 -18.25 -2.93 -13.64
N LEU A 292 -18.96 -2.54 -12.58
CA LEU A 292 -20.24 -3.15 -12.25
C LEU A 292 -21.28 -2.86 -13.35
N PRO A 293 -21.79 -3.90 -14.06
CA PRO A 293 -22.87 -3.73 -15.02
C PRO A 293 -24.13 -3.24 -14.29
N GLN A 294 -24.71 -2.12 -14.74
CA GLN A 294 -25.81 -1.44 -14.04
C GLN A 294 -27.11 -2.24 -14.08
N GLU A 295 -27.27 -3.11 -15.08
CA GLU A 295 -28.37 -4.06 -15.23
C GLU A 295 -28.43 -5.10 -14.10
N LEU A 296 -27.31 -5.39 -13.43
CA LEU A 296 -27.26 -6.34 -12.31
C LEU A 296 -27.72 -5.71 -10.99
N VAL A 297 -27.66 -4.38 -10.87
CA VAL A 297 -27.94 -3.66 -9.61
C VAL A 297 -29.31 -4.00 -9.00
N PRO A 298 -30.42 -4.09 -9.76
CA PRO A 298 -31.71 -4.48 -9.19
C PRO A 298 -31.70 -5.89 -8.56
N GLU A 299 -31.04 -6.85 -9.22
CA GLU A 299 -30.93 -8.23 -8.72
C GLU A 299 -30.05 -8.27 -7.46
N LEU A 300 -28.88 -7.65 -7.51
CA LEU A 300 -27.95 -7.54 -6.38
C LEU A 300 -28.60 -6.85 -5.17
N THR A 301 -29.49 -5.87 -5.41
CA THR A 301 -30.23 -5.20 -4.34
C THR A 301 -31.18 -6.16 -3.60
N GLU A 302 -31.87 -7.04 -4.33
CA GLU A 302 -32.74 -8.04 -3.70
C GLU A 302 -31.93 -9.14 -3.00
N VAL A 303 -30.79 -9.56 -3.55
CA VAL A 303 -29.86 -10.49 -2.89
C VAL A 303 -29.34 -9.91 -1.57
N ALA A 304 -28.86 -8.66 -1.59
CA ALA A 304 -28.39 -7.96 -0.39
C ALA A 304 -29.49 -7.91 0.68
N LYS A 305 -30.71 -7.53 0.30
CA LYS A 305 -31.86 -7.45 1.19
C LYS A 305 -32.22 -8.81 1.82
N GLY A 306 -32.12 -9.90 1.06
CA GLY A 306 -32.32 -11.26 1.56
C GLY A 306 -31.38 -11.63 2.73
N ALA A 307 -30.16 -11.10 2.69
CA ALA A 307 -29.15 -11.26 3.74
C ALA A 307 -29.19 -10.16 4.81
N ASN A 308 -30.24 -9.32 4.86
CA ASN A 308 -30.35 -8.13 5.71
C ASN A 308 -29.26 -7.06 5.49
N LEU A 309 -28.66 -7.04 4.30
CA LEU A 309 -27.73 -6.00 3.87
C LEU A 309 -28.47 -4.90 3.11
N LYS A 310 -27.88 -3.70 3.06
CA LYS A 310 -28.40 -2.59 2.24
C LYS A 310 -27.45 -2.32 1.11
N TRP A 311 -27.93 -2.43 -0.13
CA TRP A 311 -27.13 -2.12 -1.31
C TRP A 311 -26.56 -0.69 -1.31
N SER A 312 -27.27 0.27 -0.69
CA SER A 312 -26.80 1.66 -0.54
C SER A 312 -25.51 1.82 0.25
N ASP A 313 -25.15 0.82 1.05
CA ASP A 313 -23.97 0.84 1.91
C ASP A 313 -22.74 0.28 1.17
N PHE A 314 -22.94 -0.30 -0.03
CA PHE A 314 -21.86 -0.78 -0.88
C PHE A 314 -21.20 0.38 -1.64
N THR A 315 -19.88 0.30 -1.73
CA THR A 315 -19.05 1.21 -2.52
C THR A 315 -18.63 0.51 -3.81
N ILE A 316 -18.81 1.20 -4.94
CA ILE A 316 -18.30 0.75 -6.24
C ILE A 316 -16.79 0.96 -6.27
N THR A 317 -16.05 -0.09 -6.58
CA THR A 317 -14.58 -0.06 -6.60
C THR A 317 -14.05 0.48 -7.94
N ASP A 318 -12.86 1.09 -7.89
CA ASP A 318 -12.19 1.59 -9.08
C ASP A 318 -11.21 0.54 -9.63
N ASN A 319 -11.63 -0.15 -10.70
CA ASN A 319 -10.80 -1.11 -11.44
C ASN A 319 -10.25 -0.56 -12.77
N THR A 320 -10.06 0.76 -12.87
CA THR A 320 -9.36 1.36 -14.03
C THR A 320 -7.92 0.85 -14.15
N CYS A 321 -7.30 0.48 -13.02
CA CYS A 321 -5.97 -0.16 -12.96
C CYS A 321 -4.88 0.62 -13.72
N GLY A 322 -4.87 1.95 -13.64
CA GLY A 322 -3.91 2.81 -14.34
C GLY A 322 -2.44 2.53 -13.98
N PRO A 323 -1.46 2.95 -14.81
CA PRO A 323 -0.04 2.78 -14.50
C PRO A 323 0.36 3.61 -13.26
N HIS A 324 1.51 3.29 -12.67
CA HIS A 324 2.12 4.16 -11.65
C HIS A 324 2.23 5.60 -12.18
N PRO A 325 1.95 6.62 -11.34
CA PRO A 325 2.23 8.00 -11.71
C PRO A 325 3.72 8.17 -12.02
N PRO A 326 4.09 9.10 -12.93
CA PRO A 326 5.49 9.33 -13.25
C PRO A 326 6.27 9.68 -11.98
N PRO A 327 7.50 9.14 -11.82
CA PRO A 327 8.30 9.37 -10.62
C PRO A 327 8.48 10.88 -10.41
N LYS A 328 8.15 11.36 -9.22
CA LYS A 328 8.47 12.74 -8.82
C LYS A 328 10.00 12.89 -8.87
N PRO A 329 10.54 14.08 -9.23
CA PRO A 329 11.99 14.31 -9.23
C PRO A 329 12.59 13.86 -7.90
N LEU A 330 13.66 13.05 -7.97
CA LEU A 330 14.24 12.31 -6.84
C LEU A 330 14.39 13.18 -5.57
N LEU A 331 14.81 14.44 -5.72
CA LEU A 331 14.93 15.40 -4.62
C LEU A 331 13.62 15.59 -3.83
N LYS A 332 12.48 15.79 -4.50
CA LYS A 332 11.21 16.04 -3.81
C LYS A 332 10.64 14.79 -3.14
N ALA A 333 10.91 13.62 -3.71
CA ALA A 333 10.51 12.34 -3.11
C ALA A 333 11.38 12.03 -1.88
N VAL A 334 12.69 12.23 -1.99
CA VAL A 334 13.66 12.08 -0.90
C VAL A 334 13.41 13.10 0.22
N GLU A 335 13.11 14.36 -0.09
CA GLU A 335 12.75 15.38 0.91
C GLU A 335 11.47 15.00 1.66
N ALA A 336 10.41 14.60 0.95
CA ALA A 336 9.14 14.20 1.58
C ALA A 336 9.26 12.91 2.41
N GLU A 337 10.15 12.00 2.03
CA GLU A 337 10.41 10.75 2.76
C GLU A 337 11.33 11.00 3.96
N ALA A 338 12.35 11.86 3.82
CA ALA A 338 13.22 12.30 4.91
C ALA A 338 12.43 13.08 5.98
N GLU A 339 11.56 14.01 5.60
CA GLU A 339 10.69 14.72 6.54
C GLU A 339 9.77 13.77 7.32
N ARG A 340 9.27 12.71 6.67
CA ARG A 340 8.46 11.68 7.34
C ARG A 340 9.28 10.81 8.29
N VAL A 341 10.50 10.42 7.90
CA VAL A 341 11.40 9.63 8.74
C VAL A 341 11.87 10.45 9.95
N GLU A 342 12.19 11.72 9.77
CA GLU A 342 12.56 12.63 10.87
C GLU A 342 11.39 12.83 11.85
N ALA A 343 10.17 13.08 11.33
CA ALA A 343 8.98 13.17 12.17
C ALA A 343 8.68 11.86 12.91
N ALA A 344 8.92 10.71 12.27
CA ALA A 344 8.75 9.39 12.86
C ALA A 344 9.76 9.13 13.99
N ALA A 345 11.03 9.49 13.80
CA ALA A 345 12.08 9.34 14.81
C ALA A 345 11.84 10.25 16.03
N GLU A 346 11.42 11.51 15.82
CA GLU A 346 11.10 12.43 16.93
C GLU A 346 9.90 11.96 17.76
N MET A 347 8.92 11.32 17.13
CA MET A 347 7.70 10.86 17.78
C MET A 347 7.93 9.63 18.66
N GLN A 348 8.79 8.70 18.24
CA GLN A 348 9.14 7.53 19.05
C GLN A 348 9.89 7.89 20.33
N LEU A 349 10.82 8.86 20.27
CA LEU A 349 11.54 9.36 21.45
C LEU A 349 10.59 9.99 22.49
N ARG A 350 9.41 10.47 22.04
CA ARG A 350 8.37 11.04 22.91
C ARG A 350 7.37 10.00 23.41
N SER A 351 7.05 8.96 22.62
CA SER A 351 6.02 7.96 22.98
C SER A 351 6.53 6.87 23.93
N PHE A 352 7.81 6.48 23.85
CA PHE A 352 8.41 5.49 24.76
C PHE A 352 8.94 6.15 26.04
N GLY A 353 8.02 6.58 26.90
CA GLY A 353 8.33 7.07 28.24
C GLY A 353 9.03 6.01 29.10
N ARG A 354 10.33 6.22 29.35
CA ARG A 354 11.22 5.57 30.33
C ARG A 354 11.22 4.03 30.34
N GLY A 355 12.07 3.45 29.49
CA GLY A 355 12.48 2.05 29.62
C GLY A 355 13.73 1.60 28.84
N PHE A 356 14.41 2.47 28.08
CA PHE A 356 15.27 2.01 26.97
C PHE A 356 16.71 2.54 26.93
N THR A 357 17.33 2.88 28.07
CA THR A 357 18.71 3.43 28.06
C THR A 357 19.79 2.43 27.62
N VAL A 358 19.49 1.14 27.51
CA VAL A 358 20.50 0.10 27.18
C VAL A 358 20.44 -0.35 25.71
N PHE A 359 19.26 -0.30 25.10
CA PHE A 359 19.11 -0.61 23.68
C PHE A 359 19.39 0.60 22.78
N GLU A 360 19.14 1.82 23.27
CA GLU A 360 19.47 3.07 22.57
C GLU A 360 20.94 3.12 22.17
N ASP A 361 21.86 2.82 23.10
CA ASP A 361 23.31 2.87 22.84
C ASP A 361 23.76 1.82 21.81
N ARG A 362 23.17 0.61 21.86
CA ARG A 362 23.55 -0.49 20.97
C ARG A 362 23.00 -0.29 19.56
N LEU A 363 21.72 0.07 19.44
CA LEU A 363 21.08 0.35 18.17
C LEU A 363 21.70 1.59 17.51
N ALA A 364 22.02 2.64 18.28
CA ALA A 364 22.74 3.80 17.77
C ALA A 364 24.14 3.42 17.28
N SER A 365 24.87 2.55 18.01
CA SER A 365 26.20 2.12 17.58
C SER A 365 26.19 1.26 16.31
N GLU A 366 25.17 0.41 16.14
CA GLU A 366 25.01 -0.43 14.95
C GLU A 366 24.56 0.40 13.73
N LEU A 367 23.61 1.33 13.91
CA LEU A 367 23.22 2.31 12.87
C LEU A 367 24.38 3.20 12.43
N LEU A 368 25.21 3.69 13.37
CA LEU A 368 26.39 4.50 13.05
C LEU A 368 27.46 3.71 12.29
N ALA A 369 27.58 2.40 12.54
CA ALA A 369 28.51 1.55 11.82
C ALA A 369 28.04 1.30 10.38
N GLU A 370 26.75 1.02 10.19
CA GLU A 370 26.15 0.84 8.86
C GLU A 370 26.13 2.14 8.04
N GLU A 371 25.86 3.29 8.65
CA GLU A 371 25.94 4.60 7.98
C GLU A 371 27.36 4.87 7.45
N LYS A 372 28.38 4.45 8.22
CA LYS A 372 29.78 4.66 7.85
C LYS A 372 30.23 3.76 6.69
N GLU A 373 29.76 2.51 6.65
CA GLU A 373 30.00 1.59 5.53
C GLU A 373 29.24 2.06 4.28
N LEU A 374 27.96 2.43 4.42
CA LEU A 374 27.16 2.95 3.29
C LEU A 374 27.76 4.25 2.71
N ALA A 375 28.26 5.16 3.55
CA ALA A 375 28.95 6.36 3.10
C ALA A 375 30.30 6.07 2.42
N LYS A 376 30.94 4.94 2.72
CA LYS A 376 32.14 4.49 2.03
C LYS A 376 31.78 3.91 0.65
N ASP A 377 30.77 3.05 0.59
CA ASP A 377 30.29 2.46 -0.66
C ASP A 377 29.76 3.52 -1.64
N LEU A 378 29.05 4.54 -1.15
CA LEU A 378 28.61 5.67 -1.98
C LEU A 378 29.78 6.45 -2.57
N ARG A 379 30.85 6.69 -1.81
CA ARG A 379 32.05 7.38 -2.31
C ARG A 379 32.80 6.55 -3.34
N GLU A 380 32.88 5.23 -3.13
CA GLU A 380 33.48 4.32 -4.10
C GLU A 380 32.64 4.29 -5.40
N PHE A 381 31.31 4.28 -5.29
CA PHE A 381 30.40 4.31 -6.44
C PHE A 381 30.47 5.64 -7.21
N GLU A 382 30.53 6.79 -6.53
CA GLU A 382 30.72 8.10 -7.17
C GLU A 382 32.03 8.17 -7.97
N GLN A 383 33.12 7.64 -7.40
CA GLN A 383 34.41 7.58 -8.11
C GLN A 383 34.36 6.70 -9.36
N LEU A 384 33.60 5.60 -9.31
CA LEU A 384 33.39 4.72 -10.47
C LEU A 384 32.55 5.39 -11.55
N LEU A 385 31.49 6.12 -11.18
CA LEU A 385 30.67 6.90 -12.12
C LEU A 385 31.48 8.00 -12.80
N GLU A 386 32.26 8.79 -12.05
CA GLU A 386 33.07 9.86 -12.64
C GLU A 386 34.12 9.31 -13.62
N LYS A 387 34.68 8.13 -13.32
CA LYS A 387 35.61 7.45 -14.22
C LYS A 387 34.91 6.95 -15.48
N ALA A 388 33.73 6.34 -15.35
CA ALA A 388 32.94 5.86 -16.47
C ALA A 388 32.49 7.00 -17.40
N GLU A 389 32.08 8.15 -16.85
CA GLU A 389 31.74 9.34 -17.63
C GLU A 389 32.94 9.88 -18.41
N LYS A 390 34.12 9.97 -17.78
CA LYS A 390 35.35 10.40 -18.47
C LYS A 390 35.75 9.46 -19.59
N GLU A 391 35.63 8.14 -19.39
CA GLU A 391 35.92 7.14 -20.41
C GLU A 391 34.91 7.20 -21.57
N ALA A 392 33.62 7.41 -21.29
CA ALA A 392 32.60 7.57 -22.32
C ALA A 392 32.79 8.85 -23.14
N ALA A 393 33.10 9.98 -22.49
CA ALA A 393 33.40 11.24 -23.15
C ALA A 393 34.66 11.15 -24.05
N ALA A 394 35.70 10.45 -23.59
CA ALA A 394 36.92 10.25 -24.38
C ALA A 394 36.65 9.42 -25.65
N LYS A 395 35.82 8.38 -25.57
CA LYS A 395 35.43 7.56 -26.73
C LYS A 395 34.61 8.35 -27.75
N LEU A 396 33.68 9.18 -27.29
CA LEU A 396 32.89 10.05 -28.18
C LEU A 396 33.78 11.04 -28.93
N LEU A 397 34.77 11.63 -28.28
CA LEU A 397 35.73 12.53 -28.92
C LEU A 397 36.58 11.81 -29.97
N GLU A 398 37.01 10.57 -29.70
CA GLU A 398 37.76 9.75 -30.65
C GLU A 398 36.91 9.37 -31.88
N GLU A 399 35.64 9.02 -31.68
CA GLU A 399 34.70 8.75 -32.78
C GLU A 399 34.40 10.00 -33.62
N GLU A 400 34.22 11.17 -33.00
CA GLU A 400 34.06 12.44 -33.72
C GLU A 400 35.30 12.77 -34.57
N GLU A 401 36.50 12.58 -34.03
CA GLU A 401 37.75 12.83 -34.76
C GLU A 401 37.90 11.88 -35.96
N LEU A 402 37.52 10.61 -35.82
CA LEU A 402 37.49 9.64 -36.92
C LEU A 402 36.48 10.02 -38.01
N VAL A 403 35.29 10.50 -37.64
CA VAL A 403 34.26 10.94 -38.60
C VAL A 403 34.72 12.19 -39.35
N VAL A 404 35.30 13.18 -38.65
CA VAL A 404 35.83 14.40 -39.27
C VAL A 404 36.98 14.08 -40.23
N ASN A 405 37.93 13.24 -39.82
CA ASN A 405 39.04 12.81 -40.68
C ASN A 405 38.55 11.99 -41.88
N GLY A 406 37.53 11.14 -41.70
CA GLY A 406 36.89 10.39 -42.78
C GLY A 406 36.20 11.29 -43.82
N LEU A 407 35.47 12.31 -43.37
CA LEU A 407 34.85 13.32 -44.22
C LEU A 407 35.90 14.13 -44.99
N GLN A 408 36.96 14.59 -44.32
CA GLN A 408 38.02 15.35 -44.95
C GLN A 408 38.79 14.52 -45.99
N GLY A 409 39.03 13.23 -45.70
CA GLY A 409 39.57 12.27 -46.66
C GLY A 409 38.65 12.05 -47.87
N PHE A 410 37.34 11.97 -47.66
CA PHE A 410 36.34 11.87 -48.73
C PHE A 410 36.34 13.10 -49.63
N PHE A 411 36.30 14.31 -49.05
CA PHE A 411 36.33 15.56 -49.82
C PHE A 411 37.62 15.72 -50.63
N ASN A 412 38.78 15.35 -50.07
CA ASN A 412 40.05 15.36 -50.81
C ASN A 412 40.04 14.38 -51.99
N LYS A 413 39.44 13.20 -51.81
CA LYS A 413 39.29 12.19 -52.87
C LYS A 413 38.35 12.66 -53.99
N VAL A 414 37.23 13.27 -53.63
CA VAL A 414 36.29 13.89 -54.59
C VAL A 414 36.97 15.02 -55.36
N ALA A 415 37.69 15.92 -54.69
CA ALA A 415 38.42 17.01 -55.34
C ALA A 415 39.47 16.50 -56.34
N SER A 416 40.21 15.45 -55.99
CA SER A 416 41.21 14.83 -56.89
C SER A 416 40.61 14.16 -58.14
N LEU A 417 39.35 13.68 -58.07
CA LEU A 417 38.63 13.13 -59.21
C LEU A 417 38.20 14.21 -60.21
N PHE A 418 37.84 15.40 -59.72
CA PHE A 418 37.50 16.56 -60.57
C PHE A 418 38.73 17.16 -61.27
N THR A 419 39.93 17.06 -60.70
CA THR A 419 41.17 17.50 -61.35
C THR A 419 41.73 16.53 -62.40
N ARG A 420 41.20 15.31 -62.53
CA ARG A 420 41.65 14.30 -63.51
C ARG A 420 40.78 14.20 -64.78
N SER A 421 39.74 15.01 -64.91
CA SER A 421 38.85 15.08 -66.08
C SER A 421 38.93 16.44 -66.82
N SER A 422 40.10 17.07 -66.86
CA SER A 422 40.38 18.26 -67.67
C SER A 422 41.59 18.06 -68.55
#